data_AF-A0A432RJF9-F1
#
_entry.id   AF-A0A432RJF9-F1
#
_cell.length_a   1.000
_cell.length_b   1.000
_cell.length_c   1.000
_cell.angle_alpha   90.00
_cell.angle_beta   90.00
_cell.angle_gamma   90.00
#
_symmetry.space_group_name_H-M   'P 1'
#
loop_
_entity.id
_entity.type
_entity.pdbx_description
1 polymer ?
#
loop_
_entity_poly.entity_id
_entity_poly.type
_entity_poly.pdbx_seq_one_letter_code
_entity_poly.pdbx_strand_id
1 'polypeptide(L)'
;MAIAIVLVVLTIGSVWFHFWSPWWITDLASNWKAMDDTLMITFWVTGAVFIAVNLFMAYAIVRFRHQKGRKRKAAYEPENKKLEWWLTILTTIGVVIMLAPGLIVYNDFVNAPEDAMPIEVMGKQWQWSYRFAGEDGVFGHAQSSLVTFTNPFGMDSEDPAGQDDVIVASGELHVPLNQPIEVFLRTYDVLHDFYVPHFRAKMDAVPGQVTKFWFTPTRIGKFDSMCAEFCGIGHHTMRSFVRVDETGDFQQWLAGQPTFASSSAASEGVALSPSEARGLEVSQEQGCLGCHSVDGSPMVGPSWKGLYGKNETMEDGTSVIVDDAYLKEAIVEPNASIVKGYAPTMPAYDLSEEDLQALIDYTRSLSGDDQASATDPVESGRQIAEQQGCLGCHTIDGNPSAGPTWKGLFGKTEKLEDGSTIVVDGDFIKESIVEPNATIIEGYSGFMPAYPLTDEQLDHLVAYTRSLSSGAE
;
A
#
# COMPACT_ATOMS: atom_id res chain seq x y z
N MET A 1 34.70 10.50 47.26
CA MET A 1 35.81 10.28 46.32
C MET A 1 35.38 9.35 45.20
N ALA A 2 34.85 8.16 45.50
CA ALA A 2 34.33 7.23 44.49
C ALA A 2 33.40 7.91 43.47
N ILE A 3 32.39 8.66 43.92
CA ILE A 3 31.45 9.38 43.03
C ILE A 3 32.16 10.35 42.07
N ALA A 4 33.11 11.16 42.56
CA ALA A 4 33.83 12.11 41.70
C ALA A 4 34.71 11.39 40.67
N ILE A 5 35.32 10.27 41.05
CA ILE A 5 36.11 9.44 40.12
C ILE A 5 35.18 8.83 39.07
N VAL A 6 34.05 8.27 39.48
CA VAL A 6 33.03 7.71 38.56
C VAL A 6 32.56 8.77 37.58
N LEU A 7 32.23 9.98 38.02
CA LEU A 7 31.81 11.08 37.14
C LEU A 7 32.89 11.44 36.10
N VAL A 8 34.15 11.57 36.53
CA VAL A 8 35.26 11.88 35.61
C VAL A 8 35.49 10.74 34.61
N VAL A 9 35.48 9.48 35.08
CA VAL A 9 35.64 8.30 34.22
C VAL A 9 34.50 8.19 33.21
N LEU A 10 33.24 8.41 33.64
CA LEU A 10 32.09 8.42 32.74
C LEU A 10 32.20 9.55 31.71
N THR A 11 32.60 10.76 32.13
CA THR A 11 32.78 11.89 31.20
C THR A 11 33.84 11.58 30.15
N ILE A 12 35.03 11.11 30.57
CA ILE A 12 36.10 10.71 29.65
C ILE A 12 35.65 9.57 28.76
N GLY A 13 34.98 8.56 29.33
CA GLY A 13 34.44 7.41 28.62
C GLY A 13 33.43 7.80 27.55
N SER A 14 32.52 8.75 27.84
CA SER A 14 31.55 9.27 26.87
C SER A 14 32.21 10.03 25.73
N VAL A 15 33.19 10.89 26.03
CA VAL A 15 33.95 11.61 24.98
C VAL A 15 34.73 10.62 24.12
N TRP A 16 35.44 9.68 24.74
CA TRP A 16 36.19 8.65 24.04
C TRP A 16 35.29 7.75 23.18
N PHE A 17 34.15 7.31 23.74
CA PHE A 17 33.15 6.53 23.02
C PHE A 17 32.66 7.28 21.79
N HIS A 18 32.31 8.57 21.91
CA HIS A 18 31.85 9.34 20.75
C HIS A 18 32.85 9.30 19.58
N PHE A 19 34.13 9.56 19.82
CA PHE A 19 35.16 9.54 18.77
C PHE A 19 35.45 8.15 18.20
N TRP A 20 35.21 7.10 18.95
CA TRP A 20 35.51 5.72 18.53
C TRP A 20 34.29 4.98 17.96
N SER A 21 33.08 5.41 18.34
CA SER A 21 31.84 4.77 17.95
C SER A 21 31.56 5.03 16.45
N PRO A 22 31.05 4.06 15.69
CA PRO A 22 30.66 4.25 14.29
C PRO A 22 29.29 4.93 14.12
N TRP A 23 28.64 5.35 15.21
CA TRP A 23 27.26 5.84 15.23
C TRP A 23 27.21 7.33 14.90
N TRP A 24 27.63 7.67 13.69
CA TRP A 24 27.60 9.02 13.16
C TRP A 24 26.37 9.23 12.29
N ILE A 25 26.09 10.49 11.99
CA ILE A 25 25.04 10.84 11.05
C ILE A 25 25.36 10.24 9.67
N THR A 26 24.33 9.79 8.95
CA THR A 26 24.50 9.25 7.60
C THR A 26 25.04 10.31 6.65
N ASP A 27 25.84 9.94 5.65
CA ASP A 27 26.43 10.92 4.73
C ASP A 27 25.38 11.73 3.98
N LEU A 28 25.48 13.06 4.01
CA LEU A 28 24.53 13.92 3.32
C LEU A 28 24.48 13.63 1.80
N ALA A 29 23.28 13.63 1.25
CA ALA A 29 23.01 13.46 -0.18
C ALA A 29 21.98 14.47 -0.71
N SER A 30 21.78 15.59 -0.01
CA SER A 30 20.89 16.68 -0.42
C SER A 30 21.50 18.07 -0.18
N ASN A 31 20.76 19.12 -0.53
CA ASN A 31 21.07 20.53 -0.27
C ASN A 31 21.11 20.92 1.22
N TRP A 32 20.67 20.05 2.14
CA TRP A 32 20.44 20.39 3.54
C TRP A 32 21.69 20.41 4.43
N LYS A 33 22.84 20.83 3.88
CA LYS A 33 24.10 20.96 4.63
C LYS A 33 23.97 21.89 5.84
N ALA A 34 23.14 22.94 5.74
CA ALA A 34 22.92 23.87 6.84
C ALA A 34 22.30 23.19 8.09
N MET A 35 21.50 22.13 7.91
CA MET A 35 20.97 21.33 9.02
C MET A 35 22.10 20.59 9.74
N ASP A 36 22.97 19.91 8.99
CA ASP A 36 24.14 19.22 9.54
C ASP A 36 25.08 20.19 10.26
N ASP A 37 25.35 21.36 9.68
CA ASP A 37 26.19 22.38 10.32
C ASP A 37 25.58 22.87 11.64
N THR A 38 24.26 23.09 11.68
CA THR A 38 23.54 23.51 12.91
C THR A 38 23.57 22.42 13.99
N LEU A 39 23.38 21.15 13.59
CA LEU A 39 23.49 20.01 14.49
C LEU A 39 24.91 19.87 15.04
N MET A 40 25.94 20.03 14.20
CA MET A 40 27.34 19.93 14.63
C MET A 40 27.74 21.06 15.57
N ILE A 41 27.30 22.30 15.31
CA ILE A 41 27.50 23.42 16.24
C ILE A 41 26.86 23.11 17.59
N THR A 42 25.60 22.66 17.58
CA THR A 42 24.86 22.29 18.80
C THR A 42 25.58 21.19 19.58
N PHE A 43 26.03 20.16 18.88
CA PHE A 43 26.77 19.04 19.45
C PHE A 43 28.05 19.52 20.17
N TRP A 44 28.89 20.32 19.51
CA TRP A 44 30.15 20.79 20.11
C TRP A 44 29.93 21.73 21.30
N VAL A 45 28.97 22.65 21.19
CA VAL A 45 28.65 23.58 22.28
C VAL A 45 28.11 22.82 23.50
N THR A 46 27.13 21.94 23.30
CA THR A 46 26.55 21.14 24.40
C THR A 46 27.56 20.16 24.98
N GLY A 47 28.41 19.55 24.15
CA GLY A 47 29.52 18.70 24.59
C GLY A 47 30.53 19.44 25.48
N ALA A 48 30.92 20.65 25.10
CA ALA A 48 31.82 21.48 25.92
C ALA A 48 31.19 21.84 27.27
N VAL A 49 29.90 22.23 27.28
CA VAL A 49 29.15 22.51 28.51
C VAL A 49 29.00 21.25 29.38
N PHE A 50 28.72 20.10 28.77
CA PHE A 50 28.64 18.80 29.45
C PHE A 50 29.95 18.48 30.19
N ILE A 51 31.10 18.62 29.53
CA ILE A 51 32.41 18.41 30.15
C ILE A 51 32.63 19.41 31.30
N ALA A 52 32.38 20.70 31.07
CA ALA A 52 32.59 21.75 32.05
C ALA A 52 31.75 21.52 33.33
N VAL A 53 30.46 21.20 33.18
CA VAL A 53 29.54 20.95 34.29
C VAL A 53 29.94 19.68 35.06
N ASN A 54 30.28 18.60 34.37
CA ASN A 54 30.69 17.35 35.04
C ASN A 54 32.02 17.51 35.80
N LEU A 55 33.02 18.17 35.20
CA LEU A 55 34.30 18.42 35.86
C LEU A 55 34.15 19.39 37.04
N PHE A 56 33.30 20.42 36.90
CA PHE A 56 32.97 21.32 38.01
C PHE A 56 32.27 20.57 39.15
N MET A 57 31.32 19.68 38.83
CA MET A 57 30.65 18.85 39.82
C MET A 57 31.64 17.93 40.54
N ALA A 58 32.52 17.25 39.80
CA ALA A 58 33.57 16.41 40.37
C ALA A 58 34.51 17.23 41.27
N TYR A 59 34.93 18.41 40.82
CA TYR A 59 35.71 19.36 41.61
C TYR A 59 34.98 19.75 42.90
N ALA A 60 33.71 20.11 42.83
CA ALA A 60 32.92 20.51 43.99
C ALA A 60 32.82 19.36 45.02
N ILE A 61 32.56 18.14 44.57
CA ILE A 61 32.52 16.94 45.41
C ILE A 61 33.88 16.71 46.10
N VAL A 62 34.99 16.88 45.39
CA VAL A 62 36.34 16.69 45.96
C VAL A 62 36.69 17.81 46.95
N ARG A 63 36.46 19.06 46.55
CA ARG A 63 36.87 20.28 47.26
C ARG A 63 36.05 20.58 48.50
N PHE A 64 34.74 20.28 48.45
CA PHE A 64 33.76 20.57 49.50
C PHE A 64 33.27 19.31 50.24
N ARG A 65 33.85 18.14 49.96
CA ARG A 65 33.65 16.91 50.74
C ARG A 65 33.73 17.16 52.26
N HIS A 66 32.78 16.60 53.00
CA HIS A 66 32.87 16.50 54.45
C HIS A 66 34.06 15.65 54.88
N GLN A 67 34.83 16.12 55.86
CA GLN A 67 35.98 15.41 56.41
C GLN A 67 35.83 15.32 57.93
N LYS A 68 35.76 14.08 58.44
CA LYS A 68 35.61 13.80 59.87
C LYS A 68 36.76 14.45 60.65
N GLY A 69 36.43 15.23 61.69
CA GLY A 69 37.41 15.92 62.53
C GLY A 69 37.85 17.31 62.05
N ARG A 70 37.49 17.73 60.82
CA ARG A 70 37.82 19.07 60.31
C ARG A 70 36.73 20.07 60.74
N LYS A 71 37.07 21.07 61.55
CA LYS A 71 36.14 22.13 62.04
C LYS A 71 35.81 23.18 60.96
N ARG A 72 35.45 22.76 59.75
CA ARG A 72 35.04 23.66 58.67
C ARG A 72 33.52 23.64 58.55
N LYS A 73 32.86 24.74 58.90
CA LYS A 73 31.42 24.94 58.63
C LYS A 73 31.23 25.38 57.18
N ALA A 74 30.12 24.97 56.57
CA ALA A 74 29.74 25.49 55.26
C ALA A 74 29.45 26.99 55.37
N ALA A 75 29.87 27.77 54.38
CA ALA A 75 29.45 29.17 54.28
C ALA A 75 27.95 29.19 53.92
N TYR A 76 27.19 30.07 54.56
CA TYR A 76 25.78 30.26 54.28
C TYR A 76 25.62 31.49 53.37
N GLU A 77 25.63 31.23 52.06
CA GLU A 77 25.50 32.23 50.99
C GLU A 77 24.36 31.80 50.07
N PRO A 78 23.09 32.06 50.42
CA PRO A 78 21.94 31.51 49.71
C PRO A 78 21.68 32.17 48.35
N GLU A 79 22.17 33.39 48.12
CA GLU A 79 21.97 34.13 46.87
C GLU A 79 23.26 34.86 46.46
N ASN A 80 23.41 35.05 45.15
CA ASN A 80 24.44 35.90 44.59
C ASN A 80 23.91 36.57 43.32
N LYS A 81 23.25 37.72 43.51
CA LYS A 81 22.59 38.48 42.43
C LYS A 81 23.51 38.76 41.24
N LYS A 82 24.80 39.00 41.49
CA LYS A 82 25.78 39.26 40.41
C LYS A 82 26.02 38.00 39.57
N LEU A 83 26.18 36.85 40.22
CA LEU A 83 26.36 35.57 39.55
C LEU A 83 25.09 35.16 38.80
N GLU A 84 23.93 35.28 39.44
CA GLU A 84 22.63 34.97 38.86
C GLU A 84 22.38 35.79 37.59
N TRP A 85 22.60 37.10 37.64
CA TRP A 85 22.43 37.99 36.48
C TRP A 85 23.35 37.63 35.32
N TRP A 86 24.64 37.44 35.60
CA TRP A 86 25.60 37.16 34.54
C TRP A 86 25.37 35.79 33.91
N LEU A 87 25.07 34.76 34.70
CA LEU A 87 24.71 33.44 34.18
C LEU A 87 23.44 33.51 33.33
N THR A 88 22.39 34.20 33.80
CA THR A 88 21.13 34.35 33.06
C THR A 88 21.33 35.04 31.71
N ILE A 89 22.08 36.14 31.67
CA ILE A 89 22.39 36.85 30.43
C ILE A 89 23.21 35.95 29.50
N LEU A 90 24.26 35.32 30.02
CA LEU A 90 25.13 34.45 29.23
C LEU A 90 24.35 33.27 28.62
N THR A 91 23.52 32.58 29.40
CA THR A 91 22.71 31.46 28.91
C THR A 91 21.68 31.93 27.90
N THR A 92 21.05 33.08 28.11
CA THR A 92 20.08 33.64 27.16
C THR A 92 20.74 33.95 25.82
N ILE A 93 21.89 34.62 25.84
CA ILE A 93 22.65 34.92 24.62
C ILE A 93 23.08 33.61 23.93
N GLY A 94 23.57 32.63 24.68
CA GLY A 94 23.96 31.33 24.13
C GLY A 94 22.80 30.62 23.43
N VAL A 95 21.62 30.57 24.06
CA VAL A 95 20.41 29.98 23.48
C VAL A 95 19.97 30.73 22.21
N VAL A 96 19.97 32.08 22.24
CA VAL A 96 19.61 32.88 21.05
C VAL A 96 20.54 32.60 19.88
N ILE A 97 21.87 32.57 20.13
CA ILE A 97 22.86 32.27 19.09
C ILE A 97 22.69 30.86 18.54
N MET A 98 22.33 29.89 19.38
CA MET A 98 22.10 28.52 18.93
C MET A 98 20.79 28.34 18.14
N LEU A 99 19.72 29.06 18.50
CA LEU A 99 18.40 28.91 17.87
C LEU A 99 18.22 29.76 16.60
N ALA A 100 18.83 30.94 16.52
CA ALA A 100 18.63 31.87 15.41
C ALA A 100 18.97 31.27 14.03
N PRO A 101 20.08 30.52 13.85
CA PRO A 101 20.37 29.85 12.56
C PRO A 101 19.28 28.84 12.18
N GLY A 102 18.73 28.11 13.16
CA GLY A 102 17.67 27.13 12.93
C GLY A 102 16.38 27.75 12.36
N LEU A 103 16.06 28.99 12.74
CA LEU A 103 14.91 29.71 12.19
C LEU A 103 15.08 30.07 10.71
N ILE A 104 16.31 30.36 10.27
CA ILE A 104 16.63 30.63 8.87
C ILE A 104 16.48 29.34 8.06
N VAL A 105 17.09 28.25 8.54
CA VAL A 105 16.97 26.93 7.91
C VAL A 105 15.52 26.47 7.84
N TYR A 106 14.73 26.70 8.88
CA TYR A 106 13.31 26.38 8.88
C TYR A 106 12.52 27.19 7.84
N ASN A 107 12.81 28.48 7.71
CA ASN A 107 12.21 29.31 6.66
C ASN A 107 12.53 28.75 5.26
N ASP A 108 13.77 28.35 5.01
CA ASP A 108 14.13 27.75 3.72
C ASP A 108 13.44 26.39 3.53
N PHE A 109 13.29 25.60 4.59
CA PHE A 109 12.63 24.29 4.54
C PHE A 109 11.14 24.36 4.18
N VAL A 110 10.41 25.37 4.68
CA VAL A 110 8.96 25.50 4.40
C VAL A 110 8.66 26.21 3.08
N ASN A 111 9.65 26.85 2.45
CA ASN A 111 9.49 27.56 1.18
C ASN A 111 10.25 26.80 0.08
N ALA A 112 9.54 25.94 -0.65
CA ALA A 112 10.11 25.23 -1.79
C ALA A 112 10.46 26.20 -2.95
N PRO A 113 11.51 25.92 -3.74
CA PRO A 113 11.78 26.64 -4.99
C PRO A 113 10.60 26.52 -5.97
N GLU A 114 10.34 27.58 -6.75
CA GLU A 114 9.23 27.60 -7.73
C GLU A 114 9.44 26.60 -8.89
N ASP A 115 10.69 26.21 -9.17
CA ASP A 115 11.08 25.26 -10.21
C ASP A 115 11.17 23.81 -9.70
N ALA A 116 10.71 23.54 -8.48
CA ALA A 116 10.74 22.22 -7.90
C ALA A 116 9.77 21.26 -8.63
N MET A 117 10.28 20.10 -9.01
CA MET A 117 9.47 19.06 -9.65
C MET A 117 8.52 18.45 -8.61
N PRO A 118 7.19 18.46 -8.87
CA PRO A 118 6.23 17.90 -7.95
C PRO A 118 6.23 16.37 -8.02
N ILE A 119 6.26 15.72 -6.86
CA ILE A 119 6.05 14.27 -6.73
C ILE A 119 5.07 14.05 -5.58
N GLU A 120 4.07 13.18 -5.78
CA GLU A 120 3.20 12.74 -4.70
C GLU A 120 3.64 11.37 -4.17
N VAL A 121 3.73 11.25 -2.86
CA VAL A 121 4.00 10.02 -2.12
C VAL A 121 2.73 9.64 -1.35
N MET A 122 2.20 8.46 -1.65
CA MET A 122 1.06 7.88 -0.92
C MET A 122 1.59 6.84 0.08
N GLY A 123 1.34 7.07 1.37
CA GLY A 123 1.55 6.09 2.43
C GLY A 123 0.29 5.25 2.65
N LYS A 124 0.48 3.93 2.77
CA LYS A 124 -0.55 2.98 3.24
C LYS A 124 0.11 1.91 4.10
N GLN A 125 -0.61 1.29 5.01
CA GLN A 125 -0.11 0.13 5.77
C GLN A 125 0.19 -1.03 4.78
N TRP A 126 1.44 -1.49 4.60
CA TRP A 126 2.74 -0.94 5.03
C TRP A 126 3.68 -0.79 3.83
N GLN A 127 3.32 0.07 2.89
CA GLN A 127 3.98 0.27 1.61
C GLN A 127 3.84 1.72 1.12
N TRP A 128 4.74 2.10 0.21
CA TRP A 128 4.77 3.40 -0.43
C TRP A 128 4.42 3.27 -1.91
N SER A 129 3.64 4.21 -2.42
CA SER A 129 3.38 4.36 -3.85
C SER A 129 3.68 5.79 -4.26
N TYR A 130 4.07 5.99 -5.52
CA TYR A 130 4.47 7.31 -6.03
C TYR A 130 3.66 7.72 -7.26
N ARG A 131 3.38 9.01 -7.37
CA ARG A 131 2.73 9.62 -8.54
C ARG A 131 3.54 10.83 -9.00
N PHE A 132 3.79 10.90 -10.30
CA PHE A 132 4.44 12.03 -10.96
C PHE A 132 3.42 12.71 -11.86
N ALA A 133 3.50 14.05 -11.94
CA ALA A 133 2.69 14.79 -12.89
C ALA A 133 3.06 14.41 -14.32
N GLY A 134 2.08 14.39 -15.21
CA GLY A 134 2.27 14.07 -16.62
C GLY A 134 2.96 15.19 -17.41
N GLU A 135 2.72 15.22 -18.72
CA GLU A 135 3.30 16.22 -19.62
C GLU A 135 2.77 17.64 -19.33
N ASP A 136 1.56 17.74 -18.78
CA ASP A 136 0.94 19.00 -18.42
C ASP A 136 1.52 19.62 -17.11
N GLY A 137 2.26 18.84 -16.33
CA GLY A 137 2.86 19.25 -15.06
C GLY A 137 1.85 19.49 -13.93
N VAL A 138 0.60 19.03 -14.07
CA VAL A 138 -0.48 19.22 -13.10
C VAL A 138 -0.97 17.87 -12.61
N PHE A 139 -1.03 17.68 -11.30
CA PHE A 139 -1.65 16.48 -10.74
C PHE A 139 -3.16 16.50 -10.95
N GLY A 140 -3.71 15.37 -11.38
CA GLY A 140 -5.14 15.13 -11.34
C GLY A 140 -5.71 15.19 -9.92
N HIS A 141 -6.99 15.56 -9.86
CA HIS A 141 -7.79 15.53 -8.65
C HIS A 141 -7.81 14.13 -8.06
N ALA A 142 -7.60 14.07 -6.74
CA ALA A 142 -7.61 12.81 -6.02
C ALA A 142 -8.20 13.00 -4.61
N GLN A 143 -8.99 12.02 -4.17
CA GLN A 143 -9.75 12.05 -2.93
C GLN A 143 -9.71 10.70 -2.23
N SER A 144 -9.59 10.69 -0.91
CA SER A 144 -9.54 9.44 -0.13
C SER A 144 -10.79 8.57 -0.29
N SER A 145 -11.96 9.15 -0.61
CA SER A 145 -13.20 8.40 -0.85
C SER A 145 -13.23 7.65 -2.18
N LEU A 146 -12.35 8.01 -3.12
CA LEU A 146 -12.19 7.33 -4.40
C LEU A 146 -11.11 6.24 -4.34
N VAL A 147 -10.44 6.09 -3.20
CA VAL A 147 -9.43 5.06 -3.02
C VAL A 147 -10.11 3.71 -3.09
N THR A 148 -9.73 2.93 -4.08
CA THR A 148 -10.09 1.52 -4.21
C THR A 148 -8.82 0.72 -4.41
N PHE A 149 -8.97 -0.60 -4.47
CA PHE A 149 -7.87 -1.48 -4.80
C PHE A 149 -7.20 -1.11 -6.13
N THR A 150 -7.99 -0.91 -7.18
CA THR A 150 -7.52 -0.56 -8.53
C THR A 150 -7.18 0.92 -8.68
N ASN A 151 -7.61 1.75 -7.73
CA ASN A 151 -7.31 3.18 -7.66
C ASN A 151 -6.67 3.55 -6.32
N PRO A 152 -5.43 3.12 -6.03
CA PRO A 152 -4.82 3.29 -4.71
C PRO A 152 -4.50 4.75 -4.35
N PHE A 153 -4.48 5.64 -5.34
CA PHE A 153 -4.29 7.09 -5.13
C PHE A 153 -5.60 7.86 -4.93
N GLY A 154 -6.73 7.20 -5.21
CA GLY A 154 -8.05 7.82 -5.20
C GLY A 154 -8.20 8.89 -6.28
N MET A 155 -7.62 8.66 -7.46
CA MET A 155 -7.69 9.53 -8.63
C MET A 155 -9.13 9.64 -9.15
N ASP A 156 -9.52 10.82 -9.61
CA ASP A 156 -10.78 11.01 -10.31
C ASP A 156 -10.62 10.58 -11.78
N SER A 157 -11.36 9.55 -12.21
CA SER A 157 -11.31 9.04 -13.59
C SER A 157 -11.84 10.05 -14.61
N GLU A 158 -12.67 10.99 -14.18
CA GLU A 158 -13.27 11.99 -15.05
C GLU A 158 -12.39 13.24 -15.19
N ASP A 159 -11.31 13.37 -14.41
CA ASP A 159 -10.40 14.50 -14.49
C ASP A 159 -9.39 14.31 -15.64
N PRO A 160 -9.41 15.16 -16.69
CA PRO A 160 -8.47 15.07 -17.79
C PRO A 160 -7.01 15.29 -17.37
N ALA A 161 -6.76 16.11 -16.34
CA ALA A 161 -5.40 16.38 -15.85
C ALA A 161 -4.78 15.17 -15.12
N GLY A 162 -5.61 14.22 -14.69
CA GLY A 162 -5.13 13.00 -14.04
C GLY A 162 -4.75 11.89 -15.01
N GLN A 163 -5.07 12.00 -16.30
CA GLN A 163 -4.98 10.88 -17.24
C GLN A 163 -3.54 10.55 -17.63
N ASP A 164 -2.69 11.57 -17.72
CA ASP A 164 -1.27 11.47 -18.04
C ASP A 164 -0.37 11.38 -16.79
N ASP A 165 -0.92 11.51 -15.59
CA ASP A 165 -0.19 11.26 -14.34
C ASP A 165 0.47 9.87 -14.36
N VAL A 166 1.76 9.82 -14.06
CA VAL A 166 2.54 8.57 -14.09
C VAL A 166 2.48 7.90 -12.72
N ILE A 167 2.06 6.63 -12.70
CA ILE A 167 1.79 5.87 -11.48
C ILE A 167 2.85 4.81 -11.25
N VAL A 168 3.48 4.87 -10.07
CA VAL A 168 4.41 3.86 -9.57
C VAL A 168 3.78 3.21 -8.35
N ALA A 169 2.93 2.22 -8.60
CA ALA A 169 2.11 1.58 -7.56
C ALA A 169 2.94 0.77 -6.54
N SER A 170 4.06 0.19 -6.99
CA SER A 170 5.01 -0.56 -6.17
C SER A 170 6.41 -0.43 -6.76
N GLY A 171 7.43 -0.26 -5.92
CA GLY A 171 8.82 -0.13 -6.37
C GLY A 171 9.59 0.94 -5.60
N GLU A 172 10.67 1.40 -6.24
CA GLU A 172 11.56 2.42 -5.71
C GLU A 172 11.20 3.78 -6.32
N LEU A 173 11.34 4.86 -5.55
CA LEU A 173 11.17 6.21 -6.06
C LEU A 173 12.46 6.61 -6.78
N HIS A 174 12.40 6.96 -8.07
CA HIS A 174 13.55 7.54 -8.75
C HIS A 174 13.41 9.07 -8.80
N VAL A 175 14.53 9.77 -8.64
CA VAL A 175 14.61 11.23 -8.74
C VAL A 175 15.88 11.67 -9.49
N PRO A 176 15.83 12.75 -10.27
CA PRO A 176 16.99 13.26 -11.00
C PRO A 176 17.98 14.00 -10.09
N LEU A 177 19.27 13.79 -10.32
CA LEU A 177 20.37 14.51 -9.66
C LEU A 177 20.29 16.03 -9.90
N ASN A 178 20.57 16.82 -8.87
CA ASN A 178 20.67 18.29 -8.90
C ASN A 178 19.39 19.04 -9.31
N GLN A 179 18.23 18.38 -9.29
CA GLN A 179 16.94 19.01 -9.54
C GLN A 179 16.16 19.17 -8.23
N PRO A 180 15.63 20.36 -7.90
CA PRO A 180 14.76 20.51 -6.73
C PRO A 180 13.48 19.67 -6.89
N ILE A 181 13.09 18.97 -5.83
CA ILE A 181 11.92 18.10 -5.76
C ILE A 181 11.03 18.60 -4.63
N GLU A 182 9.75 18.86 -4.93
CA GLU A 182 8.73 19.12 -3.93
C GLU A 182 7.88 17.85 -3.76
N VAL A 183 7.95 17.27 -2.57
CA VAL A 183 7.24 16.04 -2.22
C VAL A 183 5.94 16.40 -1.53
N PHE A 184 4.82 16.03 -2.14
CA PHE A 184 3.49 16.07 -1.56
C PHE A 184 3.18 14.72 -0.93
N LEU A 185 2.69 14.70 0.31
CA LEU A 185 2.39 13.46 1.01
C LEU A 185 0.92 13.35 1.32
N ARG A 186 0.39 12.16 1.08
CA ARG A 186 -0.97 11.76 1.44
C ARG A 186 -0.98 10.37 2.03
N THR A 187 -2.06 10.11 2.74
CA THR A 187 -2.44 8.80 3.27
C THR A 187 -3.95 8.79 3.40
N TYR A 188 -4.55 7.62 3.26
CA TYR A 188 -5.98 7.41 3.44
C TYR A 188 -6.31 6.56 4.67
N ASP A 189 -5.31 5.96 5.34
CA ASP A 189 -5.51 5.10 6.49
C ASP A 189 -5.10 5.77 7.82
N VAL A 190 -3.84 5.66 8.21
CA VAL A 190 -3.25 6.17 9.45
C VAL A 190 -2.12 7.15 9.15
N LEU A 191 -1.59 7.77 10.20
CA LEU A 191 -0.39 8.60 10.09
C LEU A 191 0.81 7.76 9.63
N HIS A 192 1.59 8.31 8.72
CA HIS A 192 2.92 7.82 8.33
C HIS A 192 3.88 9.02 8.28
N ASP A 193 5.18 8.78 8.14
CA ASP A 193 6.17 9.83 7.86
C ASP A 193 7.15 9.27 6.83
N PHE A 194 7.25 9.91 5.67
CA PHE A 194 8.19 9.48 4.64
C PHE A 194 9.56 10.11 4.90
N TYR A 195 10.52 9.26 5.29
CA TYR A 195 11.86 9.73 5.65
C TYR A 195 12.97 9.04 4.87
N VAL A 196 13.83 9.86 4.27
CA VAL A 196 15.12 9.44 3.71
C VAL A 196 16.25 10.11 4.53
N PRO A 197 16.95 9.38 5.40
CA PRO A 197 17.94 9.97 6.31
C PRO A 197 18.99 10.82 5.62
N HIS A 198 19.52 10.33 4.50
CA HIS A 198 20.56 11.01 3.72
C HIS A 198 20.09 12.37 3.17
N PHE A 199 18.78 12.61 3.10
CA PHE A 199 18.22 13.86 2.60
C PHE A 199 17.86 14.85 3.71
N ARG A 200 17.81 14.45 4.99
CA ARG A 200 17.45 15.30 6.16
C ARG A 200 16.05 15.91 6.15
N ALA A 201 15.27 15.64 5.11
CA ALA A 201 13.90 16.07 4.99
C ALA A 201 12.96 14.91 5.29
N LYS A 202 11.92 15.20 6.08
CA LYS A 202 10.84 14.29 6.43
C LYS A 202 9.60 15.10 6.73
N MET A 203 8.44 14.50 6.54
CA MET A 203 7.16 15.12 6.90
C MET A 203 6.13 14.01 7.10
N ASP A 204 5.21 14.24 8.02
CA ASP A 204 4.11 13.31 8.29
C ASP A 204 3.12 13.34 7.11
N ALA A 205 2.76 12.17 6.60
CA ALA A 205 1.55 11.99 5.80
C ALA A 205 0.35 11.91 6.75
N VAL A 206 -0.60 12.84 6.60
CA VAL A 206 -1.72 13.00 7.53
C VAL A 206 -3.04 12.69 6.83
N PRO A 207 -3.89 11.77 7.34
CA PRO A 207 -5.18 11.50 6.72
C PRO A 207 -6.03 12.76 6.56
N GLY A 208 -6.51 13.01 5.35
CA GLY A 208 -7.33 14.18 5.02
C GLY A 208 -6.56 15.49 4.83
N GLN A 209 -5.23 15.48 4.79
CA GLN A 209 -4.41 16.64 4.48
C GLN A 209 -3.33 16.28 3.45
N VAL A 210 -2.91 17.27 2.66
CA VAL A 210 -1.71 17.18 1.83
C VAL A 210 -0.61 17.95 2.54
N THR A 211 0.37 17.25 3.07
CA THR A 211 1.57 17.86 3.63
C THR A 211 2.67 17.87 2.58
N LYS A 212 3.73 18.65 2.81
CA LYS A 212 4.82 18.74 1.85
C LYS A 212 6.17 19.07 2.49
N PHE A 213 7.22 18.65 1.82
CA PHE A 213 8.59 19.09 2.06
C PHE A 213 9.34 19.12 0.73
N TRP A 214 10.57 19.65 0.73
CA TRP A 214 11.38 19.66 -0.48
C TRP A 214 12.85 19.35 -0.20
N PHE A 215 13.54 18.90 -1.24
CA PHE A 215 14.99 18.71 -1.24
C PHE A 215 15.54 18.73 -2.66
N THR A 216 16.84 18.95 -2.80
CA THR A 216 17.58 18.75 -4.05
C THR A 216 18.60 17.64 -3.80
N PRO A 217 18.50 16.46 -4.45
CA PRO A 217 19.47 15.39 -4.31
C PRO A 217 20.80 15.79 -4.94
N THR A 218 21.91 15.54 -4.26
CA THR A 218 23.26 15.99 -4.65
C THR A 218 24.23 14.84 -4.91
N ARG A 219 23.77 13.59 -4.77
CA ARG A 219 24.60 12.41 -4.93
C ARG A 219 23.82 11.25 -5.53
N ILE A 220 24.32 10.71 -6.64
CA ILE A 220 23.81 9.48 -7.26
C ILE A 220 23.96 8.32 -6.28
N GLY A 221 22.93 7.47 -6.24
CA GLY A 221 22.94 6.30 -5.38
C GLY A 221 21.54 5.77 -5.08
N LYS A 222 21.51 4.73 -4.26
CA LYS A 222 20.30 4.13 -3.73
C LYS A 222 20.28 4.37 -2.22
N PHE A 223 19.21 4.98 -1.73
CA PHE A 223 19.06 5.42 -0.34
C PHE A 223 17.82 4.79 0.28
N ASP A 224 17.93 4.29 1.50
CA ASP A 224 16.78 3.75 2.23
C ASP A 224 15.73 4.84 2.48
N SER A 225 14.47 4.53 2.16
CA SER A 225 13.30 5.26 2.64
C SER A 225 12.54 4.40 3.64
N MET A 226 12.01 5.02 4.68
CA MET A 226 11.30 4.32 5.74
C MET A 226 10.18 5.16 6.33
N CYS A 227 9.23 4.47 6.96
CA CYS A 227 8.24 5.12 7.80
C CYS A 227 8.85 5.56 9.13
N ALA A 228 8.71 6.84 9.49
CA ALA A 228 9.20 7.41 10.74
C ALA A 228 8.09 7.84 11.72
N GLU A 229 6.85 7.41 11.48
CA GLU A 229 5.69 7.59 12.37
C GLU A 229 5.04 6.21 12.61
N PHE A 230 4.67 5.90 13.86
CA PHE A 230 4.22 4.55 14.20
C PHE A 230 2.87 4.25 13.56
N CYS A 231 2.87 3.39 12.54
CA CYS A 231 1.70 3.07 11.72
C CYS A 231 1.18 1.63 11.89
N GLY A 232 1.45 0.98 13.03
CA GLY A 232 0.94 -0.37 13.35
C GLY A 232 1.98 -1.49 13.26
N ILE A 233 1.53 -2.74 13.18
CA ILE A 233 2.39 -3.93 13.37
C ILE A 233 3.49 -4.07 12.31
N GLY A 234 3.20 -3.74 11.04
CA GLY A 234 4.17 -3.72 9.95
C GLY A 234 4.98 -2.42 9.84
N HIS A 235 4.92 -1.51 10.82
CA HIS A 235 5.64 -0.23 10.76
C HIS A 235 7.14 -0.41 10.47
N HIS A 236 7.78 -1.39 11.12
CA HIS A 236 9.20 -1.67 10.97
C HIS A 236 9.60 -2.20 9.58
N THR A 237 8.65 -2.79 8.84
CA THR A 237 8.84 -3.32 7.47
C THR A 237 8.43 -2.34 6.39
N MET A 238 7.81 -1.21 6.73
CA MET A 238 7.39 -0.17 5.78
C MET A 238 8.60 0.62 5.25
N ARG A 239 9.35 -0.02 4.37
CA ARG A 239 10.61 0.47 3.79
C ARG A 239 10.54 0.40 2.28
N SER A 240 11.25 1.30 1.62
CA SER A 240 11.52 1.25 0.18
C SER A 240 12.89 1.90 -0.06
N PHE A 241 13.17 2.28 -1.30
CA PHE A 241 14.36 3.02 -1.66
C PHE A 241 14.01 4.26 -2.48
N VAL A 242 14.85 5.28 -2.34
CA VAL A 242 14.94 6.38 -3.31
C VAL A 242 16.23 6.22 -4.10
N ARG A 243 16.11 6.17 -5.42
CA ARG A 243 17.23 6.16 -6.35
C ARG A 243 17.45 7.55 -6.92
N VAL A 244 18.66 8.06 -6.76
CA VAL A 244 19.09 9.31 -7.42
C VAL A 244 19.84 8.94 -8.67
N ASP A 245 19.31 9.33 -9.82
CA ASP A 245 19.83 8.98 -11.14
C ASP A 245 20.34 10.22 -11.89
N GLU A 246 21.15 10.00 -12.91
CA GLU A 246 21.41 11.03 -13.92
C GLU A 246 20.10 11.41 -14.62
N THR A 247 19.96 12.66 -15.05
CA THR A 247 18.71 13.15 -15.65
C THR A 247 18.25 12.30 -16.84
N GLY A 248 19.17 11.83 -17.69
CA GLY A 248 18.83 10.96 -18.82
C GLY A 248 18.26 9.60 -18.41
N ASP A 249 18.88 8.97 -17.40
CA ASP A 249 18.47 7.66 -16.89
C ASP A 249 17.11 7.75 -16.17
N PHE A 250 16.90 8.83 -15.40
CA PHE A 250 15.61 9.12 -14.78
C PHE A 250 14.49 9.27 -15.82
N GLN A 251 14.71 10.05 -16.88
CA GLN A 251 13.71 10.26 -17.92
C GLN A 251 13.40 8.97 -18.68
N GLN A 252 14.42 8.14 -18.94
CA GLN A 252 14.21 6.82 -19.54
C GLN A 252 13.38 5.90 -18.64
N TRP A 253 13.67 5.91 -17.33
CA TRP A 253 12.92 5.12 -16.36
C TRP A 253 11.47 5.59 -16.25
N LEU A 254 11.24 6.91 -16.18
CA LEU A 254 9.92 7.50 -16.03
C LEU A 254 9.03 7.20 -17.26
N ALA A 255 9.59 7.30 -18.47
CA ALA A 255 8.90 6.97 -19.72
C ALA A 255 8.51 5.48 -19.84
N GLY A 256 9.12 4.61 -19.03
CA GLY A 256 8.77 3.19 -18.96
C GLY A 256 7.64 2.87 -17.96
N GLN A 257 7.19 3.85 -17.18
CA GLN A 257 6.12 3.67 -16.20
C GLN A 257 4.74 3.90 -16.84
N PRO A 258 3.69 3.22 -16.35
CA PRO A 258 2.33 3.43 -16.83
C PRO A 258 1.77 4.80 -16.39
N THR A 259 0.99 5.43 -17.27
CA THR A 259 0.11 6.55 -16.87
C THR A 259 -1.15 6.02 -16.20
N PHE A 260 -1.87 6.88 -15.48
CA PHE A 260 -3.14 6.54 -14.85
C PHE A 260 -4.13 5.99 -15.88
N ALA A 261 -4.31 6.65 -17.03
CA ALA A 261 -5.17 6.16 -18.10
C ALA A 261 -4.77 4.75 -18.57
N SER A 262 -3.46 4.47 -18.72
CA SER A 262 -3.00 3.15 -19.14
C SER A 262 -3.18 2.08 -18.05
N SER A 263 -3.02 2.44 -16.76
CA SER A 263 -3.25 1.54 -15.63
C SER A 263 -4.74 1.24 -15.43
N SER A 264 -5.59 2.25 -15.63
CA SER A 264 -7.04 2.14 -15.57
C SER A 264 -7.55 1.32 -16.75
N ALA A 265 -7.07 1.56 -17.97
CA ALA A 265 -7.43 0.75 -19.15
C ALA A 265 -6.98 -0.72 -19.05
N ALA A 266 -5.85 -1.00 -18.40
CA ALA A 266 -5.43 -2.36 -18.08
C ALA A 266 -6.35 -3.05 -17.03
N SER A 267 -7.02 -2.26 -16.19
CA SER A 267 -8.03 -2.74 -15.23
C SER A 267 -9.47 -2.71 -15.76
N GLU A 268 -9.77 -1.88 -16.77
CA GLU A 268 -11.08 -1.77 -17.43
C GLU A 268 -11.35 -2.93 -18.41
N GLY A 269 -10.31 -3.71 -18.74
CA GLY A 269 -10.43 -4.94 -19.54
C GLY A 269 -10.82 -6.19 -18.75
N VAL A 270 -10.78 -6.16 -17.40
CA VAL A 270 -11.17 -7.29 -16.55
C VAL A 270 -11.93 -6.73 -15.35
N ALA A 271 -13.25 -6.60 -15.47
CA ALA A 271 -14.11 -6.42 -14.32
C ALA A 271 -13.96 -7.67 -13.43
N LEU A 272 -13.14 -7.56 -12.38
CA LEU A 272 -12.96 -8.64 -11.42
C LEU A 272 -14.29 -8.92 -10.76
N SER A 273 -14.74 -10.17 -10.81
CA SER A 273 -15.81 -10.68 -9.98
C SER A 273 -15.50 -10.45 -8.50
N PRO A 274 -16.51 -10.49 -7.61
CA PRO A 274 -16.28 -10.36 -6.17
C PRO A 274 -15.24 -11.33 -5.61
N SER A 275 -15.19 -12.56 -6.15
CA SER A 275 -14.18 -13.56 -5.76
C SER A 275 -12.78 -13.17 -6.21
N GLU A 276 -12.61 -12.72 -7.46
CA GLU A 276 -11.32 -12.28 -7.98
C GLU A 276 -10.82 -11.00 -7.28
N ALA A 277 -11.73 -10.09 -6.94
CA ALA A 277 -11.41 -8.91 -6.13
C ALA A 277 -10.99 -9.29 -4.70
N ARG A 278 -11.66 -10.28 -4.09
CA ARG A 278 -11.25 -10.83 -2.79
C ARG A 278 -9.89 -11.53 -2.87
N GLY A 279 -9.64 -12.29 -3.92
CA GLY A 279 -8.35 -12.97 -4.12
C GLY A 279 -7.20 -12.01 -4.26
N LEU A 280 -7.45 -10.93 -4.98
CA LEU A 280 -6.51 -9.84 -5.14
C LEU A 280 -6.23 -9.13 -3.79
N GLU A 281 -7.25 -8.87 -2.98
CA GLU A 281 -7.08 -8.36 -1.62
C GLU A 281 -6.24 -9.30 -0.75
N VAL A 282 -6.59 -10.58 -0.71
CA VAL A 282 -5.84 -11.61 0.05
C VAL A 282 -4.38 -11.68 -0.42
N SER A 283 -4.12 -11.58 -1.73
CA SER A 283 -2.75 -11.59 -2.27
C SER A 283 -1.88 -10.43 -1.75
N GLN A 284 -2.50 -9.30 -1.43
CA GLN A 284 -1.80 -8.15 -0.88
C GLN A 284 -1.66 -8.22 0.64
N GLU A 285 -2.73 -8.60 1.35
CA GLU A 285 -2.70 -8.76 2.81
C GLU A 285 -1.64 -9.79 3.24
N GLN A 286 -1.52 -10.86 2.47
CA GLN A 286 -0.57 -11.96 2.73
C GLN A 286 0.81 -11.71 2.10
N GLY A 287 1.00 -10.58 1.41
CA GLY A 287 2.28 -10.18 0.83
C GLY A 287 2.73 -11.00 -0.38
N CYS A 288 1.84 -11.77 -1.02
CA CYS A 288 2.14 -12.62 -2.17
C CYS A 288 2.77 -11.82 -3.32
N LEU A 289 2.27 -10.60 -3.57
CA LEU A 289 2.77 -9.72 -4.65
C LEU A 289 4.18 -9.16 -4.40
N GLY A 290 4.75 -9.35 -3.20
CA GLY A 290 6.16 -9.04 -2.94
C GLY A 290 7.12 -10.06 -3.56
N CYS A 291 6.62 -11.25 -3.92
CA CYS A 291 7.41 -12.33 -4.51
C CYS A 291 6.88 -12.78 -5.88
N HIS A 292 5.59 -12.59 -6.18
CA HIS A 292 4.93 -12.99 -7.42
C HIS A 292 4.45 -11.79 -8.22
N SER A 293 4.76 -11.75 -9.52
CA SER A 293 4.32 -10.67 -10.41
C SER A 293 2.99 -11.01 -11.07
N VAL A 294 2.25 -9.99 -11.49
CA VAL A 294 1.01 -10.15 -12.29
C VAL A 294 1.16 -9.61 -13.72
N ASP A 295 2.35 -9.12 -14.08
CA ASP A 295 2.64 -8.51 -15.38
C ASP A 295 3.46 -9.40 -16.33
N GLY A 296 3.99 -10.52 -15.83
CA GLY A 296 4.86 -11.45 -16.56
C GLY A 296 6.36 -11.34 -16.21
N SER A 297 6.75 -10.39 -15.35
CA SER A 297 8.16 -10.20 -14.97
C SER A 297 8.68 -11.34 -14.08
N PRO A 298 9.98 -11.71 -14.16
CA PRO A 298 10.55 -12.71 -13.27
C PRO A 298 10.81 -12.11 -11.88
N MET A 299 10.38 -12.80 -10.82
CA MET A 299 10.62 -12.43 -9.42
C MET A 299 11.12 -13.63 -8.60
N VAL A 300 11.03 -13.54 -7.26
CA VAL A 300 11.38 -14.63 -6.32
C VAL A 300 10.53 -15.87 -6.58
N GLY A 301 9.26 -15.68 -6.93
CA GLY A 301 8.35 -16.72 -7.41
C GLY A 301 7.90 -16.49 -8.86
N PRO A 302 7.22 -17.47 -9.47
CA PRO A 302 6.69 -17.35 -10.82
C PRO A 302 5.62 -16.27 -10.94
N SER A 303 5.56 -15.62 -12.11
CA SER A 303 4.47 -14.73 -12.47
C SER A 303 3.14 -15.47 -12.51
N TRP A 304 2.07 -14.85 -12.02
CA TRP A 304 0.70 -15.36 -12.11
C TRP A 304 0.07 -15.12 -13.48
N LYS A 305 0.59 -14.14 -14.24
CA LYS A 305 0.14 -13.90 -15.61
C LYS A 305 0.35 -15.13 -16.49
N GLY A 306 -0.74 -15.69 -17.01
CA GLY A 306 -0.71 -16.88 -17.88
C GLY A 306 -0.27 -18.16 -17.16
N LEU A 307 -0.32 -18.20 -15.82
CA LEU A 307 0.12 -19.35 -15.04
C LEU A 307 -0.93 -20.46 -15.01
N TYR A 308 -2.20 -20.08 -14.85
CA TYR A 308 -3.30 -21.04 -14.74
C TYR A 308 -3.49 -21.81 -16.05
N GLY A 309 -3.62 -23.14 -15.96
CA GLY A 309 -3.73 -24.04 -17.10
C GLY A 309 -2.41 -24.34 -17.83
N LYS A 310 -1.31 -23.68 -17.45
CA LYS A 310 0.01 -23.91 -18.04
C LYS A 310 0.59 -25.25 -17.57
N ASN A 311 1.31 -25.94 -18.45
CA ASN A 311 2.16 -27.07 -18.06
C ASN A 311 3.51 -26.57 -17.55
N GLU A 312 3.76 -26.75 -16.26
CA GLU A 312 5.04 -26.44 -15.62
C GLU A 312 5.85 -27.71 -15.37
N THR A 313 7.17 -27.60 -15.49
CA THR A 313 8.10 -28.68 -15.17
C THR A 313 8.60 -28.51 -13.74
N MET A 314 8.48 -29.54 -12.91
CA MET A 314 8.95 -29.56 -11.53
C MET A 314 10.46 -29.87 -11.45
N GLU A 315 11.07 -29.62 -10.30
CA GLU A 315 12.49 -29.89 -10.05
C GLU A 315 12.86 -31.38 -10.27
N ASP A 316 11.95 -32.30 -9.96
CA ASP A 316 12.12 -33.74 -10.15
C ASP A 316 11.96 -34.20 -11.62
N GLY A 317 11.66 -33.27 -12.53
CA GLY A 317 11.50 -33.51 -13.96
C GLY A 317 10.09 -33.95 -14.38
N THR A 318 9.14 -34.04 -13.45
CA THR A 318 7.72 -34.25 -13.77
C THR A 318 7.10 -32.98 -14.37
N SER A 319 6.02 -33.14 -15.13
CA SER A 319 5.24 -32.04 -15.69
C SER A 319 3.86 -32.04 -15.03
N VAL A 320 3.44 -30.89 -14.54
CA VAL A 320 2.14 -30.71 -13.86
C VAL A 320 1.39 -29.58 -14.53
N ILE A 321 0.08 -29.76 -14.73
CA ILE A 321 -0.82 -28.68 -15.16
C ILE A 321 -1.11 -27.83 -13.93
N VAL A 322 -0.93 -26.53 -14.05
CA VAL A 322 -1.25 -25.59 -12.98
C VAL A 322 -2.76 -25.39 -12.92
N ASP A 323 -3.45 -26.23 -12.16
CA ASP A 323 -4.89 -26.19 -11.88
C ASP A 323 -5.18 -25.78 -10.43
N ASP A 324 -6.46 -25.75 -10.03
CA ASP A 324 -6.88 -25.40 -8.66
C ASP A 324 -6.21 -26.29 -7.60
N ALA A 325 -6.04 -27.59 -7.89
CA ALA A 325 -5.43 -28.53 -6.95
C ALA A 325 -3.95 -28.24 -6.75
N TYR A 326 -3.23 -27.97 -7.85
CA TYR A 326 -1.83 -27.57 -7.78
C TYR A 326 -1.65 -26.22 -7.06
N LEU A 327 -2.46 -25.20 -7.38
CA LEU A 327 -2.36 -23.90 -6.72
C LEU A 327 -2.65 -24.00 -5.21
N LYS A 328 -3.65 -24.81 -4.83
CA LYS A 328 -3.94 -25.09 -3.42
C LYS A 328 -2.77 -25.78 -2.71
N GLU A 329 -2.16 -26.80 -3.33
CA GLU A 329 -0.96 -27.46 -2.79
C GLU A 329 0.21 -26.48 -2.69
N ALA A 330 0.46 -25.68 -3.73
CA ALA A 330 1.56 -24.72 -3.76
C ALA A 330 1.44 -23.61 -2.70
N ILE A 331 0.22 -23.24 -2.28
CA ILE A 331 -0.01 -22.22 -1.25
C ILE A 331 0.10 -22.80 0.17
N VAL A 332 -0.47 -23.99 0.39
CA VAL A 332 -0.53 -24.63 1.72
C VAL A 332 0.74 -25.44 2.03
N GLU A 333 1.32 -26.08 1.01
CA GLU A 333 2.50 -26.94 1.09
C GLU A 333 3.54 -26.58 -0.01
N PRO A 334 4.09 -25.35 -0.04
CA PRO A 334 4.92 -24.82 -1.13
C PRO A 334 6.19 -25.61 -1.46
N ASN A 335 6.64 -26.50 -0.57
CA ASN A 335 7.82 -27.34 -0.77
C ASN A 335 7.49 -28.76 -1.27
N ALA A 336 6.20 -29.08 -1.49
CA ALA A 336 5.77 -30.36 -2.03
C ALA A 336 6.12 -30.51 -3.52
N SER A 337 5.85 -29.46 -4.30
CA SER A 337 6.03 -29.42 -5.76
C SER A 337 6.62 -28.09 -6.20
N ILE A 338 7.93 -28.07 -6.50
CA ILE A 338 8.66 -26.84 -6.83
C ILE A 338 8.87 -26.74 -8.34
N VAL A 339 8.42 -25.64 -8.94
CA VAL A 339 8.65 -25.34 -10.36
C VAL A 339 10.16 -25.18 -10.61
N LYS A 340 10.65 -25.86 -11.65
CA LYS A 340 12.06 -25.86 -12.05
C LYS A 340 12.56 -24.45 -12.30
N GLY A 341 13.61 -24.06 -11.57
CA GLY A 341 14.25 -22.75 -11.69
C GLY A 341 13.96 -21.81 -10.51
N TYR A 342 13.05 -22.17 -9.61
CA TYR A 342 12.77 -21.44 -8.38
C TYR A 342 13.34 -22.16 -7.14
N ALA A 343 13.70 -21.38 -6.12
CA ALA A 343 14.20 -21.90 -4.84
C ALA A 343 13.04 -22.09 -3.84
N PRO A 344 13.12 -23.07 -2.91
CA PRO A 344 12.12 -23.32 -1.86
C PRO A 344 12.10 -22.20 -0.81
N THR A 345 11.61 -21.02 -1.20
CA THR A 345 11.62 -19.79 -0.37
C THR A 345 10.20 -19.35 0.02
N MET A 346 9.17 -19.85 -0.68
CA MET A 346 7.78 -19.50 -0.41
C MET A 346 7.36 -20.06 0.96
N PRO A 347 6.86 -19.22 1.88
CA PRO A 347 6.34 -19.67 3.16
C PRO A 347 5.00 -20.39 2.96
N ALA A 348 4.67 -21.33 3.85
CA ALA A 348 3.36 -21.98 3.87
C ALA A 348 2.31 -21.00 4.43
N TYR A 349 1.15 -20.92 3.77
CA TYR A 349 0.05 -20.05 4.18
C TYR A 349 -1.13 -20.87 4.71
N ASP A 350 -1.68 -20.44 5.85
CA ASP A 350 -2.88 -20.99 6.46
C ASP A 350 -4.04 -20.02 6.23
N LEU A 351 -4.74 -20.19 5.09
CA LEU A 351 -5.83 -19.32 4.64
C LEU A 351 -7.18 -20.01 4.83
N SER A 352 -8.24 -19.20 4.99
CA SER A 352 -9.59 -19.73 4.93
C SER A 352 -9.87 -20.33 3.55
N GLU A 353 -10.76 -21.33 3.47
CA GLU A 353 -11.12 -21.94 2.17
C GLU A 353 -11.71 -20.92 1.19
N GLU A 354 -12.41 -19.90 1.70
CA GLU A 354 -12.93 -18.78 0.90
C GLU A 354 -11.80 -17.92 0.34
N ASP A 355 -10.83 -17.52 1.17
CA ASP A 355 -9.70 -16.68 0.75
C ASP A 355 -8.77 -17.42 -0.21
N LEU A 356 -8.59 -18.73 0.01
CA LEU A 356 -7.80 -19.59 -0.84
C LEU A 356 -8.44 -19.75 -2.22
N GLN A 357 -9.76 -19.97 -2.27
CA GLN A 357 -10.48 -20.05 -3.54
C GLN A 357 -10.46 -18.71 -4.27
N ALA A 358 -10.65 -17.61 -3.54
CA ALA A 358 -10.59 -16.26 -4.10
C ALA A 358 -9.21 -15.99 -4.75
N LEU A 359 -8.11 -16.36 -4.09
CA LEU A 359 -6.75 -16.27 -4.66
C LEU A 359 -6.59 -17.08 -5.95
N ILE A 360 -7.15 -18.28 -5.99
CA ILE A 360 -7.12 -19.14 -7.19
C ILE A 360 -7.92 -18.49 -8.33
N ASP A 361 -9.10 -17.96 -8.03
CA ASP A 361 -9.94 -17.28 -9.02
C ASP A 361 -9.23 -16.04 -9.58
N TYR A 362 -8.58 -15.25 -8.73
CA TYR A 362 -7.74 -14.13 -9.16
C TYR A 362 -6.54 -14.59 -10.03
N THR A 363 -5.85 -15.66 -9.65
CA THR A 363 -4.74 -16.22 -10.45
C THR A 363 -5.23 -16.70 -11.82
N ARG A 364 -6.43 -17.28 -11.87
CA ARG A 364 -7.09 -17.70 -13.12
C ARG A 364 -7.40 -16.50 -14.01
N SER A 365 -7.95 -15.41 -13.44
CA SER A 365 -8.32 -14.20 -14.19
C SER A 365 -7.12 -13.54 -14.88
N LEU A 366 -5.94 -13.63 -14.28
CA LEU A 366 -4.68 -13.12 -14.84
C LEU A 366 -4.13 -13.94 -16.01
N SER A 367 -4.73 -15.08 -16.34
CA SER A 367 -4.22 -15.97 -17.38
C SER A 367 -4.81 -15.72 -18.77
N GLY A 368 -5.81 -14.84 -18.89
CA GLY A 368 -6.39 -14.38 -20.18
C GLY A 368 -7.17 -15.46 -20.92
N ASP A 369 -8.33 -15.08 -21.48
CA ASP A 369 -9.24 -15.96 -22.20
C ASP A 369 -8.65 -16.54 -23.49
N ASP A 370 -8.01 -17.70 -23.38
CA ASP A 370 -7.80 -18.65 -24.49
C ASP A 370 -8.82 -19.82 -24.43
N GLN A 371 -10.06 -19.48 -24.09
CA GLN A 371 -11.25 -20.34 -24.31
C GLN A 371 -12.34 -19.60 -25.08
N ALA A 372 -11.97 -18.82 -26.10
CA ALA A 372 -12.87 -18.51 -27.21
C ALA A 372 -13.02 -19.75 -28.12
N SER A 373 -13.79 -20.73 -27.65
CA SER A 373 -14.25 -21.87 -28.44
C SER A 373 -15.70 -22.19 -28.05
N ALA A 374 -16.64 -21.47 -28.66
CA ALA A 374 -18.07 -21.77 -28.73
C ALA A 374 -18.71 -22.23 -27.41
N THR A 375 -19.04 -21.27 -26.55
CA THR A 375 -19.80 -21.54 -25.33
C THR A 375 -21.15 -22.14 -25.68
N ASP A 376 -21.42 -23.33 -25.14
CA ASP A 376 -22.75 -23.92 -25.12
C ASP A 376 -23.71 -22.91 -24.46
N PRO A 377 -24.75 -22.41 -25.18
CA PRO A 377 -25.71 -21.45 -24.63
C PRO A 377 -26.36 -21.91 -23.32
N VAL A 378 -26.46 -23.22 -23.10
CA VAL A 378 -26.97 -23.81 -21.86
C VAL A 378 -26.02 -23.58 -20.68
N GLU A 379 -24.72 -23.77 -20.90
CA GLU A 379 -23.71 -23.59 -19.86
C GLU A 379 -23.47 -22.11 -19.54
N SER A 380 -23.48 -21.24 -20.56
CA SER A 380 -23.49 -19.79 -20.36
C SER A 380 -24.71 -19.35 -19.55
N GLY A 381 -25.89 -19.90 -19.84
CA GLY A 381 -27.10 -19.60 -19.07
C GLY A 381 -27.01 -20.06 -17.62
N ARG A 382 -26.41 -21.23 -17.36
CA ARG A 382 -26.15 -21.73 -15.99
C ARG A 382 -25.26 -20.75 -15.21
N GLN A 383 -24.17 -20.31 -15.82
CA GLN A 383 -23.23 -19.37 -15.19
C GLN A 383 -23.89 -18.02 -14.90
N ILE A 384 -24.70 -17.48 -15.83
CA ILE A 384 -25.44 -16.23 -15.60
C ILE A 384 -26.40 -16.41 -14.42
N ALA A 385 -27.11 -17.55 -14.33
CA ALA A 385 -28.03 -17.83 -13.22
C ALA A 385 -27.33 -17.89 -11.85
N GLU A 386 -26.09 -18.39 -11.82
CA GLU A 386 -25.25 -18.45 -10.61
C GLU A 386 -24.71 -17.05 -10.25
N GLN A 387 -24.14 -16.33 -11.21
CA GLN A 387 -23.55 -15.01 -11.01
C GLN A 387 -24.58 -13.95 -10.59
N GLN A 388 -25.79 -14.00 -11.15
CA GLN A 388 -26.88 -13.08 -10.80
C GLN A 388 -27.67 -13.52 -9.56
N GLY A 389 -27.28 -14.63 -8.92
CA GLY A 389 -27.93 -15.14 -7.71
C GLY A 389 -29.35 -15.67 -7.93
N CYS A 390 -29.75 -15.95 -9.18
CA CYS A 390 -31.10 -16.45 -9.50
C CYS A 390 -31.40 -17.77 -8.75
N LEU A 391 -30.38 -18.62 -8.58
CA LEU A 391 -30.50 -19.91 -7.90
C LEU A 391 -30.70 -19.81 -6.38
N GLY A 392 -30.58 -18.61 -5.79
CA GLY A 392 -30.94 -18.37 -4.39
C GLY A 392 -32.46 -18.37 -4.16
N CYS A 393 -33.23 -18.02 -5.18
CA CYS A 393 -34.70 -17.95 -5.12
C CYS A 393 -35.39 -18.99 -6.00
N HIS A 394 -34.73 -19.44 -7.07
CA HIS A 394 -35.22 -20.47 -7.98
C HIS A 394 -34.41 -21.76 -7.84
N THR A 395 -35.09 -22.88 -7.79
CA THR A 395 -34.44 -24.20 -7.68
C THR A 395 -34.44 -24.92 -9.03
N ILE A 396 -33.56 -25.92 -9.15
CA ILE A 396 -33.43 -26.75 -10.36
C ILE A 396 -33.68 -28.24 -10.09
N ASP A 397 -34.14 -28.58 -8.87
CA ASP A 397 -34.37 -29.96 -8.43
C ASP A 397 -35.83 -30.42 -8.61
N GLY A 398 -36.75 -29.48 -8.79
CA GLY A 398 -38.20 -29.70 -8.90
C GLY A 398 -39.00 -29.23 -7.68
N ASN A 399 -38.35 -28.74 -6.62
CA ASN A 399 -39.02 -28.26 -5.40
C ASN A 399 -39.12 -26.73 -5.42
N PRO A 400 -40.32 -26.12 -5.43
CA PRO A 400 -40.45 -24.66 -5.46
C PRO A 400 -39.83 -23.99 -4.22
N SER A 401 -39.35 -22.76 -4.37
CA SER A 401 -38.78 -21.93 -3.29
C SER A 401 -39.48 -20.56 -3.27
N ALA A 402 -38.75 -19.46 -3.08
CA ALA A 402 -39.28 -18.10 -3.19
C ALA A 402 -39.81 -17.80 -4.60
N GLY A 403 -39.21 -18.39 -5.64
CA GLY A 403 -39.71 -18.44 -7.01
C GLY A 403 -39.97 -19.88 -7.49
N PRO A 404 -40.58 -20.04 -8.68
CA PRO A 404 -40.82 -21.35 -9.28
C PRO A 404 -39.51 -22.10 -9.56
N THR A 405 -39.56 -23.42 -9.37
CA THR A 405 -38.49 -24.32 -9.86
C THR A 405 -38.36 -24.18 -11.37
N TRP A 406 -37.14 -24.11 -11.90
CA TRP A 406 -36.87 -24.07 -13.34
C TRP A 406 -36.98 -25.46 -13.99
N LYS A 407 -36.81 -26.53 -13.21
CA LYS A 407 -36.98 -27.90 -13.70
C LYS A 407 -38.42 -28.14 -14.15
N GLY A 408 -38.62 -28.38 -15.44
CA GLY A 408 -39.94 -28.61 -16.03
C GLY A 408 -40.80 -27.35 -16.16
N LEU A 409 -40.24 -26.15 -15.99
CA LEU A 409 -40.98 -24.89 -16.07
C LEU A 409 -41.21 -24.47 -17.52
N PHE A 410 -40.16 -24.52 -18.36
CA PHE A 410 -40.26 -24.15 -19.77
C PHE A 410 -41.28 -25.04 -20.49
N GLY A 411 -42.27 -24.43 -21.14
CA GLY A 411 -43.37 -25.08 -21.85
C GLY A 411 -44.58 -25.45 -20.99
N LYS A 412 -44.53 -25.25 -19.66
CA LYS A 412 -45.64 -25.56 -18.76
C LYS A 412 -46.72 -24.49 -18.82
N THR A 413 -47.99 -24.91 -18.77
CA THR A 413 -49.11 -23.99 -18.59
C THR A 413 -49.29 -23.69 -17.10
N GLU A 414 -49.15 -22.41 -16.74
CA GLU A 414 -49.32 -21.91 -15.38
C GLU A 414 -50.53 -20.97 -15.29
N LYS A 415 -51.14 -20.91 -14.11
CA LYS A 415 -52.23 -19.99 -13.81
C LYS A 415 -51.68 -18.71 -13.20
N LEU A 416 -52.22 -17.56 -13.59
CA LEU A 416 -51.79 -16.24 -13.12
C LEU A 416 -52.68 -15.75 -11.98
N GLU A 417 -52.21 -14.75 -11.23
CA GLU A 417 -52.99 -14.16 -10.12
C GLU A 417 -54.36 -13.60 -10.54
N ASP A 418 -54.50 -13.14 -11.79
CA ASP A 418 -55.76 -12.61 -12.34
C ASP A 418 -56.76 -13.70 -12.77
N GLY A 419 -56.39 -14.97 -12.63
CA GLY A 419 -57.20 -16.14 -12.98
C GLY A 419 -57.07 -16.61 -14.43
N SER A 420 -56.29 -15.93 -15.27
CA SER A 420 -55.94 -16.37 -16.61
C SER A 420 -54.81 -17.43 -16.60
N THR A 421 -54.49 -18.01 -17.75
CA THR A 421 -53.43 -19.02 -17.89
C THR A 421 -52.43 -18.61 -18.96
N ILE A 422 -51.14 -18.84 -18.72
CA ILE A 422 -50.05 -18.58 -19.66
C ILE A 422 -49.20 -19.83 -19.89
N VAL A 423 -48.60 -19.96 -21.08
CA VAL A 423 -47.57 -20.96 -21.34
C VAL A 423 -46.23 -20.30 -21.05
N VAL A 424 -45.41 -20.91 -20.20
CA VAL A 424 -44.09 -20.37 -19.86
C VAL A 424 -43.12 -20.62 -21.02
N ASP A 425 -42.97 -19.62 -21.89
CA ASP A 425 -42.04 -19.64 -23.02
C ASP A 425 -40.86 -18.68 -22.82
N GLY A 426 -40.05 -18.50 -23.86
CA GLY A 426 -38.86 -17.65 -23.78
C GLY A 426 -39.20 -16.19 -23.52
N ASP A 427 -40.30 -15.70 -24.09
CA ASP A 427 -40.71 -14.30 -23.97
C ASP A 427 -41.22 -14.03 -22.55
N PHE A 428 -42.00 -14.95 -21.98
CA PHE A 428 -42.45 -14.86 -20.59
C PHE A 428 -41.27 -14.87 -19.60
N ILE A 429 -40.25 -15.72 -19.82
CA ILE A 429 -39.06 -15.76 -18.96
C ILE A 429 -38.30 -14.44 -19.04
N LYS A 430 -38.12 -13.88 -20.24
CA LYS A 430 -37.46 -12.58 -20.43
C LYS A 430 -38.23 -11.45 -19.74
N GLU A 431 -39.56 -11.40 -19.93
CA GLU A 431 -40.43 -10.43 -19.24
C GLU A 431 -40.32 -10.59 -17.72
N SER A 432 -40.32 -11.82 -17.20
CA SER A 432 -40.20 -12.08 -15.76
C SER A 432 -38.85 -11.64 -15.18
N ILE A 433 -37.78 -11.56 -15.98
CA ILE A 433 -36.45 -11.13 -15.53
C ILE A 433 -36.30 -9.60 -15.60
N VAL A 434 -36.81 -8.98 -16.66
CA VAL A 434 -36.70 -7.54 -16.90
C VAL A 434 -37.79 -6.76 -16.18
N GLU A 435 -39.01 -7.29 -16.14
CA GLU A 435 -40.21 -6.71 -15.54
C GLU A 435 -40.93 -7.73 -14.61
N PRO A 436 -40.30 -8.19 -13.51
CA PRO A 436 -40.80 -9.28 -12.66
C PRO A 436 -42.19 -9.10 -12.01
N ASN A 437 -42.72 -7.88 -12.03
CA ASN A 437 -44.04 -7.54 -11.48
C ASN A 437 -45.11 -7.34 -12.56
N ALA A 438 -44.79 -7.52 -13.85
CA ALA A 438 -45.74 -7.40 -14.94
C ALA A 438 -46.74 -8.57 -14.94
N THR A 439 -46.23 -9.79 -14.80
CA THR A 439 -47.04 -11.02 -14.87
C THR A 439 -46.57 -12.02 -13.81
N ILE A 440 -47.43 -12.36 -12.84
CA ILE A 440 -47.07 -13.22 -11.70
C ILE A 440 -47.85 -14.53 -11.72
N ILE A 441 -47.14 -15.66 -11.62
CA ILE A 441 -47.74 -17.00 -11.48
C ILE A 441 -48.43 -17.10 -10.11
N GLU A 442 -49.66 -17.61 -10.10
CA GLU A 442 -50.49 -17.81 -8.91
C GLU A 442 -49.73 -18.61 -7.84
N GLY A 443 -49.60 -18.04 -6.65
CA GLY A 443 -48.89 -18.67 -5.52
C GLY A 443 -47.47 -18.16 -5.28
N TYR A 444 -46.92 -17.32 -6.16
CA TYR A 444 -45.67 -16.59 -5.92
C TYR A 444 -45.94 -15.10 -5.64
N SER A 445 -44.94 -14.41 -5.12
CA SER A 445 -45.06 -12.99 -4.75
C SER A 445 -44.01 -12.16 -5.51
N GLY A 446 -44.39 -10.94 -5.90
CA GLY A 446 -43.59 -10.00 -6.71
C GLY A 446 -42.38 -9.39 -6.00
N PHE A 447 -41.55 -10.20 -5.34
CA PHE A 447 -40.33 -9.77 -4.66
C PHE A 447 -39.07 -9.98 -5.53
N MET A 448 -39.21 -10.52 -6.74
CA MET A 448 -38.09 -10.68 -7.67
C MET A 448 -37.60 -9.28 -8.12
N PRO A 449 -36.31 -8.95 -7.94
CA PRO A 449 -35.75 -7.70 -8.44
C PRO A 449 -35.62 -7.76 -9.97
N ALA A 450 -35.69 -6.61 -10.63
CA ALA A 450 -35.43 -6.52 -12.07
C ALA A 450 -33.93 -6.64 -12.35
N TYR A 451 -33.55 -7.43 -13.35
CA TYR A 451 -32.15 -7.63 -13.73
C TYR A 451 -31.84 -6.95 -15.07
N PRO A 452 -30.86 -6.03 -15.13
CA PRO A 452 -30.49 -5.34 -16.37
C PRO A 452 -29.56 -6.22 -17.23
N LEU A 453 -30.09 -7.32 -17.79
CA LEU A 453 -29.35 -8.23 -18.65
C LEU A 453 -29.46 -7.86 -20.13
N THR A 454 -28.42 -8.16 -20.91
CA THR A 454 -28.45 -8.03 -22.37
C THR A 454 -29.33 -9.10 -23.02
N ASP A 455 -29.78 -8.86 -24.25
CA ASP A 455 -30.60 -9.81 -25.01
C ASP A 455 -29.92 -11.19 -25.17
N GLU A 456 -28.61 -11.21 -25.35
CA GLU A 456 -27.81 -12.43 -25.47
C GLU A 456 -27.76 -13.22 -24.15
N GLN A 457 -27.56 -12.52 -23.02
CA GLN A 457 -27.58 -13.15 -21.68
C GLN A 457 -28.97 -13.70 -21.35
N LEU A 458 -30.03 -12.98 -21.73
CA LEU A 458 -31.40 -13.43 -21.61
C LEU A 458 -31.67 -14.69 -22.45
N ASP A 459 -31.18 -14.73 -23.69
CA ASP A 459 -31.28 -15.92 -24.54
C ASP A 459 -30.57 -17.15 -23.95
N HIS A 460 -29.41 -16.95 -23.33
CA HIS A 460 -28.68 -18.02 -22.64
C HIS A 460 -29.43 -18.51 -21.40
N LEU A 461 -30.01 -17.63 -20.58
CA LEU A 461 -30.88 -18.02 -19.46
C LEU A 461 -32.12 -18.81 -19.91
N VAL A 462 -32.72 -18.42 -21.03
CA VAL A 462 -33.82 -19.17 -21.65
C VAL A 462 -33.35 -20.54 -22.13
N ALA A 463 -32.17 -20.64 -22.75
CA ALA A 463 -31.58 -21.91 -23.19
C ALA A 463 -31.32 -22.85 -22.00
N TYR A 464 -30.81 -22.33 -20.88
CA TYR A 464 -30.60 -23.08 -19.66
C TYR A 464 -31.92 -23.53 -19.01
N THR A 465 -32.89 -22.62 -18.86
CA THR A 465 -34.22 -22.97 -18.32
C THR A 465 -34.91 -24.04 -19.18
N ARG A 466 -34.78 -23.94 -20.51
CA ARG A 466 -35.30 -24.94 -21.44
C ARG A 466 -34.61 -26.29 -21.31
N SER A 467 -33.29 -26.32 -21.11
CA SER A 467 -32.55 -27.59 -20.96
C SER A 467 -33.03 -28.36 -19.72
N LEU A 468 -33.37 -27.66 -18.64
CA LEU A 468 -33.92 -28.23 -17.40
C LEU A 468 -35.34 -28.80 -17.55
N SER A 469 -36.06 -28.49 -18.63
CA SER A 469 -37.36 -29.08 -18.96
C SER A 469 -37.26 -30.29 -19.90
N SER A 470 -36.14 -30.45 -20.61
CA SER A 470 -35.98 -31.45 -21.68
C SER A 470 -35.69 -32.89 -21.21
N GLY A 471 -35.80 -33.17 -19.90
CA GLY A 471 -35.57 -34.48 -19.28
C GLY A 471 -36.83 -35.22 -18.79
N ALA A 472 -38.03 -34.83 -19.24
CA ALA A 472 -39.29 -35.46 -18.88
C ALA A 472 -39.95 -36.20 -20.07
N GLU A 473 -39.38 -37.34 -20.44
CA GLU A 473 -40.11 -38.51 -20.98
C GLU A 473 -39.72 -39.77 -20.22
#